data_AF-A0A2V8R5H8-F1
#
_entry.id   AF-A0A2V8R5H8-F1
#
_cell.length_a   1.000
_cell.length_b   1.000
_cell.length_c   1.000
_cell.angle_alpha   90.00
_cell.angle_beta   90.00
_cell.angle_gamma   90.00
#
_symmetry.space_group_name_H-M   'P 1'
#
loop_
_entity.id
_entity.type
_entity.pdbx_description
1 polymer ?
#
loop_
_entity_poly.entity_id
_entity_poly.type
_entity_poly.pdbx_seq_one_letter_code
_entity_poly.pdbx_strand_id
1 'polypeptide(L)'
;MVYLSINLHSSSASGVDSVSRLLRSRRAAIFVFAVAVCLLAVSVTRQARAQENGAAETGVARTENLEVIVRAGFGRLEVSNWTGSWVPFRVSLANQGPPISGRVVVHCESSPSPNPQVREYVKEIQLPTGARQLHEIAAFLNSGESAIVRLQSEDRVIAETRVNVERSYGMSDQLEIAVVDTDSTTLNNISSAEIIRASNRTPFKSASRVGGQLPQPDPQAAITIPPSSPPASLQGPQNRRGKFGGPGFGRPIFLAHPTVIAAEDLPREFISYDQLDAVVIGDAPLNQLVEEQARALRLWVASGGLLVVTGAADVAGLRTIGLESILPVEAQATTTIASLPELSEVYGSFDSTDRLSLMTARLKLDAHALVGADDRPIVAEKSYGSGLVRFVAINPRLNPYRSWTAAKDLWTDLLLPSAETKPKHTNWITFGRRGNSSSNRWGVQGFLFHLAEIAPPSPKYVLLFLLAYV
;
A
#
# COMPACT_ATOMS: atom_id res chain seq x y z
N MET A 1 31.92 112.72 19.12
CA MET A 1 30.51 112.46 19.52
C MET A 1 30.08 111.17 18.82
N VAL A 2 29.44 110.24 19.55
CA VAL A 2 28.66 109.07 19.08
C VAL A 2 29.39 107.76 18.70
N TYR A 3 29.53 106.88 19.71
CA TYR A 3 29.02 105.50 19.89
C TYR A 3 28.55 104.54 18.75
N LEU A 4 28.90 103.24 18.95
CA LEU A 4 28.06 101.99 19.01
C LEU A 4 28.27 100.82 17.98
N SER A 5 28.97 99.76 18.41
CA SER A 5 28.59 98.32 18.63
C SER A 5 27.85 97.35 17.65
N ILE A 6 28.49 96.17 17.43
CA ILE A 6 28.08 94.73 17.65
C ILE A 6 27.28 93.86 16.60
N ASN A 7 27.95 92.76 16.16
CA ASN A 7 27.64 91.32 15.85
C ASN A 7 26.26 90.75 15.40
N LEU A 8 26.25 89.79 14.41
CA LEU A 8 26.15 88.30 14.57
C LEU A 8 26.01 87.50 13.25
N HIS A 9 26.49 86.24 13.25
CA HIS A 9 26.53 85.21 12.19
C HIS A 9 25.23 84.37 12.03
N SER A 10 24.95 83.78 10.84
CA SER A 10 24.96 82.31 10.57
C SER A 10 24.16 81.80 9.33
N SER A 11 24.78 80.83 8.63
CA SER A 11 24.29 79.58 7.98
C SER A 11 23.19 79.53 6.88
N SER A 12 23.56 78.96 5.71
CA SER A 12 22.67 78.07 4.91
C SER A 12 23.45 77.22 3.89
N ALA A 13 23.62 75.91 4.15
CA ALA A 13 23.92 74.87 3.14
C ALA A 13 23.77 73.45 3.73
N SER A 14 22.54 72.91 3.79
CA SER A 14 22.25 71.57 4.33
C SER A 14 21.14 70.83 3.57
N GLY A 15 21.17 70.86 2.22
CA GLY A 15 20.11 70.25 1.39
C GLY A 15 20.48 68.96 0.65
N VAL A 16 21.75 68.76 0.26
CA VAL A 16 22.10 67.79 -0.79
C VAL A 16 22.66 66.46 -0.24
N ASP A 17 23.29 66.46 0.93
CA ASP A 17 23.91 65.25 1.53
C ASP A 17 22.93 64.30 2.23
N SER A 18 21.72 64.78 2.54
CA SER A 18 20.70 64.00 3.25
C SER A 18 19.99 63.01 2.31
N VAL A 19 19.78 63.40 1.05
CA VAL A 19 19.03 62.60 0.05
C VAL A 19 19.86 61.40 -0.44
N SER A 20 21.18 61.56 -0.59
CA SER A 20 22.08 60.48 -1.03
C SER A 20 22.29 59.39 0.02
N ARG A 21 22.31 59.75 1.32
CA ARG A 21 22.36 58.79 2.45
C ARG A 21 21.07 57.99 2.62
N LEU A 22 19.91 58.65 2.45
CA LEU A 22 18.59 57.99 2.50
C LEU A 22 18.37 56.98 1.35
N LEU A 23 18.93 57.26 0.17
CA LEU A 23 18.85 56.34 -0.98
C LEU A 23 19.79 55.13 -0.85
N ARG A 24 20.98 55.28 -0.25
CA ARG A 24 21.89 54.16 0.04
C ARG A 24 21.35 53.24 1.13
N SER A 25 20.74 53.78 2.20
CA SER A 25 20.16 52.96 3.27
C SER A 25 18.94 52.16 2.79
N ARG A 26 18.11 52.74 1.90
CA ARG A 26 16.98 52.03 1.29
C ARG A 26 17.42 50.88 0.38
N ARG A 27 18.46 51.07 -0.43
CA ARG A 27 18.99 49.98 -1.29
C ARG A 27 19.62 48.86 -0.48
N ALA A 28 20.34 49.18 0.60
CA ALA A 28 20.89 48.18 1.51
C ALA A 28 19.78 47.41 2.26
N ALA A 29 18.74 48.11 2.73
CA ALA A 29 17.59 47.49 3.39
C ALA A 29 16.80 46.56 2.44
N ILE A 30 16.61 46.97 1.19
CA ILE A 30 15.95 46.13 0.16
C ILE A 30 16.79 44.88 -0.13
N PHE A 31 18.11 45.00 -0.20
CA PHE A 31 18.99 43.86 -0.44
C PHE A 31 18.97 42.86 0.74
N VAL A 32 19.05 43.35 1.97
CA VAL A 32 18.95 42.49 3.18
C VAL A 32 17.58 41.83 3.28
N PHE A 33 16.50 42.55 2.96
CA PHE A 33 15.15 41.98 2.93
C PHE A 33 15.00 40.93 1.83
N ALA A 34 15.55 41.15 0.63
CA ALA A 34 15.52 40.18 -0.46
C ALA A 34 16.30 38.90 -0.13
N VAL A 35 17.46 39.02 0.52
CA VAL A 35 18.26 37.87 0.99
C VAL A 35 17.53 37.13 2.11
N ALA A 36 16.91 37.84 3.06
CA ALA A 36 16.10 37.23 4.12
C ALA A 36 14.87 36.50 3.54
N VAL A 37 14.18 37.09 2.56
CA VAL A 37 13.05 36.44 1.86
C VAL A 37 13.53 35.24 1.04
N CYS A 38 14.69 35.29 0.39
CA CYS A 38 15.26 34.12 -0.29
C CYS A 38 15.66 33.02 0.69
N LEU A 39 16.25 33.35 1.85
CA LEU A 39 16.59 32.38 2.90
C LEU A 39 15.33 31.79 3.54
N LEU A 40 14.28 32.60 3.75
CA LEU A 40 12.96 32.12 4.18
C LEU A 40 12.30 31.26 3.11
N ALA A 41 12.37 31.61 1.83
CA ALA A 41 11.83 30.80 0.73
C ALA A 41 12.59 29.47 0.57
N VAL A 42 13.92 29.47 0.75
CA VAL A 42 14.73 28.23 0.77
C VAL A 42 14.42 27.38 2.01
N SER A 43 14.11 28.00 3.15
CA SER A 43 13.72 27.29 4.38
C SER A 43 12.30 26.71 4.28
N VAL A 44 11.37 27.47 3.71
CA VAL A 44 9.98 27.06 3.48
C VAL A 44 9.90 25.99 2.39
N THR A 45 10.74 26.03 1.35
CA THR A 45 10.83 24.94 0.35
C THR A 45 11.50 23.68 0.90
N ARG A 46 12.43 23.81 1.86
CA ARG A 46 12.99 22.66 2.60
C ARG A 46 11.97 22.01 3.54
N GLN A 47 11.19 22.82 4.27
CA GLN A 47 10.11 22.31 5.13
C GLN A 47 8.93 21.76 4.33
N ALA A 48 8.57 22.35 3.19
CA ALA A 48 7.52 21.85 2.31
C ALA A 48 7.89 20.49 1.69
N ARG A 49 9.14 20.31 1.23
CA ARG A 49 9.61 19.00 0.72
C ARG A 49 9.78 17.94 1.80
N ALA A 50 10.04 18.32 3.05
CA ALA A 50 10.09 17.38 4.17
C ALA A 50 8.69 16.93 4.62
N GLN A 51 7.65 17.73 4.32
CA GLN A 51 6.27 17.44 4.69
C GLN A 51 5.47 16.72 3.59
N GLU A 52 5.96 16.71 2.34
CA GLU A 52 5.31 16.06 1.20
C GLU A 52 5.51 14.53 1.12
N ASN A 53 6.48 13.94 1.82
CA ASN A 53 6.70 12.48 1.80
C ASN A 53 5.96 11.81 2.96
N GLY A 54 4.63 11.77 2.85
CA GLY A 54 3.68 11.26 3.84
C GLY A 54 3.71 9.73 4.05
N ALA A 55 4.84 9.20 4.50
CA ALA A 55 4.91 7.87 5.06
C ALA A 55 5.66 7.97 6.38
N ALA A 56 4.97 7.61 7.46
CA ALA A 56 5.47 7.81 8.82
C ALA A 56 6.85 7.17 8.99
N GLU A 57 7.79 7.94 9.54
CA GLU A 57 9.11 7.43 9.91
C GLU A 57 8.93 6.34 10.97
N THR A 58 9.42 5.14 10.68
CA THR A 58 9.31 3.99 11.59
C THR A 58 10.47 3.92 12.58
N GLY A 59 11.57 4.60 12.27
CA GLY A 59 12.75 4.71 13.13
C GLY A 59 13.62 5.88 12.69
N VAL A 60 14.23 6.56 13.65
CA VAL A 60 15.13 7.70 13.41
C VAL A 60 16.33 7.60 14.36
N ALA A 61 17.52 7.90 13.85
CA ALA A 61 18.71 8.17 14.65
C ALA A 61 19.44 9.38 14.07
N ARG A 62 19.76 10.35 14.95
CA ARG A 62 20.47 11.58 14.58
C ARG A 62 21.66 11.75 15.51
N THR A 63 22.83 11.94 14.93
CA THR A 63 24.05 12.41 15.61
C THR A 63 24.46 13.75 15.00
N GLU A 64 25.54 14.37 15.50
CA GLU A 64 25.99 15.68 15.03
C GLU A 64 26.22 15.74 13.51
N ASN A 65 26.71 14.65 12.91
CA ASN A 65 27.13 14.60 11.52
C ASN A 65 26.45 13.49 10.70
N LEU A 66 25.54 12.73 11.29
CA LEU A 66 24.91 11.59 10.64
C LEU A 66 23.42 11.54 10.97
N GLU A 67 22.60 11.37 9.94
CA GLU A 67 21.17 11.11 10.06
C GLU A 67 20.83 9.77 9.40
N VAL A 68 20.08 8.94 10.13
CA VAL A 68 19.51 7.67 9.68
C VAL A 68 18.01 7.73 9.88
N ILE A 69 17.25 7.73 8.79
CA ILE A 69 15.79 7.67 8.80
C ILE A 69 15.35 6.36 8.17
N VAL A 70 14.51 5.61 8.87
CA VAL A 70 14.01 4.30 8.43
C VAL A 70 12.52 4.36 8.21
N ARG A 71 12.10 3.97 7.01
CA ARG A 71 10.70 3.74 6.61
C ARG A 71 10.54 2.27 6.25
N ALA A 72 10.05 1.48 7.19
CA ALA A 72 9.77 0.07 6.98
C ALA A 72 8.29 -0.14 6.60
N GLY A 73 8.04 -1.08 5.70
CA GLY A 73 6.69 -1.35 5.18
C GLY A 73 6.16 -0.21 4.31
N PHE A 74 4.83 -0.09 4.26
CA PHE A 74 4.12 0.84 3.37
C PHE A 74 3.47 1.97 4.19
N GLY A 75 4.26 2.73 4.94
CA GLY A 75 3.79 3.86 5.77
C GLY A 75 3.61 3.51 7.26
N ARG A 76 3.33 2.23 7.54
CA ARG A 76 3.42 1.61 8.87
C ARG A 76 3.96 0.18 8.70
N LEU A 77 4.49 -0.39 9.77
CA LEU A 77 4.95 -1.77 9.79
C LEU A 77 4.09 -2.59 10.73
N GLU A 78 3.16 -3.37 10.16
CA GLU A 78 2.40 -4.38 10.88
C GLU A 78 2.84 -5.78 10.44
N VAL A 79 3.01 -6.68 11.41
CA VAL A 79 3.26 -8.11 11.14
C VAL A 79 2.20 -8.94 11.85
N SER A 80 1.60 -9.89 11.13
CA SER A 80 0.64 -10.82 11.69
C SER A 80 1.31 -11.76 12.69
N ASN A 81 0.63 -12.05 13.81
CA ASN A 81 1.17 -12.95 14.82
C ASN A 81 1.47 -14.38 14.35
N TRP A 82 0.81 -14.81 13.29
CA TRP A 82 0.80 -16.20 12.83
C TRP A 82 1.77 -16.49 11.69
N THR A 83 2.21 -15.45 10.99
CA THR A 83 3.07 -15.54 9.82
C THR A 83 4.01 -14.33 9.79
N GLY A 84 5.31 -14.58 9.71
CA GLY A 84 6.21 -13.51 9.31
C GLY A 84 5.97 -13.08 7.87
N SER A 85 6.50 -11.92 7.51
CA SER A 85 6.37 -11.34 6.17
C SER A 85 7.68 -10.73 5.72
N TRP A 86 7.92 -10.73 4.41
CA TRP A 86 8.99 -9.93 3.82
C TRP A 86 8.58 -8.46 3.75
N VAL A 87 9.46 -7.59 4.25
CA VAL A 87 9.18 -6.16 4.45
C VAL A 87 10.26 -5.32 3.76
N PRO A 88 9.89 -4.27 3.02
CA PRO A 88 10.85 -3.30 2.52
C PRO A 88 11.33 -2.39 3.66
N PHE A 89 12.63 -2.31 3.89
CA PHE A 89 13.26 -1.31 4.74
C PHE A 89 13.93 -0.26 3.87
N ARG A 90 13.33 0.93 3.79
CA ARG A 90 13.93 2.11 3.15
C ARG A 90 14.70 2.92 4.16
N VAL A 91 16.03 2.93 4.02
CA VAL A 91 16.96 3.61 4.91
C VAL A 91 17.55 4.82 4.20
N SER A 92 17.13 6.01 4.61
CA SER A 92 17.70 7.28 4.17
C SER A 92 18.87 7.65 5.09
N LEU A 93 20.05 7.81 4.50
CA LEU A 93 21.29 8.13 5.20
C LEU A 93 21.78 9.49 4.72
N ALA A 94 22.10 10.39 5.64
CA ALA A 94 22.77 11.66 5.33
C ALA A 94 24.04 11.79 6.18
N ASN A 95 25.19 11.97 5.51
CA ASN A 95 26.49 12.12 6.16
C ASN A 95 27.05 13.52 5.92
N GLN A 96 27.30 14.28 6.98
CA GLN A 96 27.99 15.57 6.96
C GLN A 96 29.41 15.49 7.55
N GLY A 97 29.81 14.31 8.03
CA GLY A 97 31.11 14.06 8.65
C GLY A 97 32.13 13.44 7.69
N PRO A 98 33.20 12.82 8.23
CA PRO A 98 34.16 12.06 7.44
C PRO A 98 33.49 10.95 6.59
N PRO A 99 34.10 10.53 5.48
CA PRO A 99 33.55 9.45 4.65
C PRO A 99 33.46 8.14 5.44
N ILE A 100 32.33 7.45 5.30
CA ILE A 100 32.05 6.18 5.98
C ILE A 100 31.97 5.08 4.92
N SER A 101 32.77 4.02 5.08
CA SER A 101 32.65 2.78 4.29
C SER A 101 32.26 1.66 5.22
N GLY A 102 31.14 1.00 4.95
CA GLY A 102 30.60 0.02 5.87
C GLY A 102 29.29 -0.56 5.39
N ARG A 103 28.45 -1.03 6.31
CA ARG A 103 27.23 -1.76 5.98
C ARG A 103 26.02 -1.27 6.76
N VAL A 104 24.87 -1.29 6.09
CA VAL A 104 23.55 -1.16 6.73
C VAL A 104 23.08 -2.57 7.07
N VAL A 105 22.69 -2.78 8.32
CA VAL A 105 22.22 -4.07 8.83
C VAL A 105 20.81 -3.89 9.36
N VAL A 106 19.85 -4.64 8.80
CA VAL A 106 18.54 -4.85 9.41
C VAL A 106 18.66 -6.08 10.30
N HIS A 107 18.70 -5.85 11.60
CA HIS A 107 18.81 -6.89 12.63
C HIS A 107 17.42 -7.20 13.20
N CYS A 108 16.96 -8.42 12.98
CA CYS A 108 15.69 -8.94 13.48
C CYS A 108 15.97 -9.94 14.61
N GLU A 109 15.48 -9.64 15.81
CA GLU A 109 15.75 -10.45 17.02
C GLU A 109 14.43 -10.85 17.70
N SER A 110 14.28 -12.13 18.02
CA SER A 110 13.13 -12.64 18.76
C SER A 110 13.14 -12.17 20.22
N SER A 111 11.96 -12.10 20.85
CA SER A 111 11.80 -11.77 22.27
C SER A 111 12.84 -12.44 23.21
N PRO A 112 13.27 -11.78 24.31
CA PRO A 112 14.37 -12.26 25.14
C PRO A 112 14.10 -13.67 25.68
N SER A 113 14.81 -14.65 25.15
CA SER A 113 14.82 -16.03 25.61
C SER A 113 16.28 -16.46 25.77
N PRO A 114 16.59 -17.59 26.44
CA PRO A 114 17.98 -18.03 26.64
C PRO A 114 18.79 -18.15 25.33
N ASN A 115 18.12 -18.34 24.20
CA ASN A 115 18.71 -18.40 22.86
C ASN A 115 17.84 -17.59 21.87
N PRO A 116 18.00 -16.26 21.78
CA PRO A 116 17.24 -15.47 20.83
C PRO A 116 17.59 -15.90 19.40
N GLN A 117 16.57 -16.04 18.56
CA GLN A 117 16.73 -16.21 17.12
C GLN A 117 17.06 -14.85 16.51
N VAL A 118 18.19 -14.78 15.82
CA VAL A 118 18.69 -13.55 15.18
C VAL A 118 18.81 -13.76 13.69
N ARG A 119 18.32 -12.78 12.92
CA ARG A 119 18.52 -12.71 11.48
C ARG A 119 19.02 -11.33 11.11
N GLU A 120 19.99 -11.29 10.22
CA GLU A 120 20.58 -10.04 9.74
C GLU A 120 20.51 -9.97 8.22
N TYR A 121 20.05 -8.85 7.72
CA TYR A 121 20.03 -8.52 6.29
C TYR A 121 20.98 -7.36 6.07
N VAL A 122 21.96 -7.55 5.21
CA VAL A 122 23.14 -6.69 5.13
C VAL A 122 23.26 -6.11 3.74
N LYS A 123 23.54 -4.81 3.68
CA LYS A 123 23.89 -4.11 2.44
C LYS A 123 25.14 -3.26 2.64
N GLU A 124 26.15 -3.52 1.82
CA GLU A 124 27.37 -2.72 1.77
C GLU A 124 27.07 -1.33 1.19
N ILE A 125 27.67 -0.30 1.79
CA ILE A 125 27.48 1.09 1.41
C ILE A 125 28.78 1.89 1.47
N GLN A 126 28.81 2.97 0.70
CA GLN A 126 29.82 4.01 0.79
C GLN A 126 29.09 5.34 0.93
N LEU A 127 29.35 6.05 2.04
CA LEU A 127 28.78 7.34 2.38
C LEU A 127 29.87 8.40 2.40
N PRO A 128 30.18 9.04 1.26
CA PRO A 128 31.05 10.20 1.21
C PRO A 128 30.57 11.36 2.09
N THR A 129 31.46 12.29 2.42
CA THR A 129 31.10 13.54 3.09
C THR A 129 30.10 14.34 2.24
N GLY A 130 29.03 14.82 2.87
CA GLY A 130 27.95 15.56 2.23
C GLY A 130 26.93 14.70 1.48
N ALA A 131 27.08 13.37 1.46
CA ALA A 131 26.20 12.48 0.71
C ALA A 131 24.83 12.31 1.40
N ARG A 132 23.77 12.23 0.59
CA ARG A 132 22.45 11.75 0.99
C ARG A 132 22.05 10.58 0.08
N GLN A 133 21.84 9.41 0.65
CA GLN A 133 21.55 8.18 -0.09
C GLN A 133 20.32 7.48 0.48
N LEU A 134 19.55 6.85 -0.39
CA LEU A 134 18.43 5.99 -0.04
C LEU A 134 18.78 4.54 -0.38
N HIS A 135 18.67 3.65 0.61
CA HIS A 135 18.93 2.23 0.45
C HIS A 135 17.70 1.42 0.79
N GLU A 136 17.26 0.56 -0.12
CA GLU A 136 16.23 -0.46 0.15
C GLU A 136 16.90 -1.79 0.50
N ILE A 137 16.35 -2.46 1.51
CA ILE A 137 16.71 -3.83 1.95
C ILE A 137 15.41 -4.59 2.21
N ALA A 138 15.21 -5.72 1.53
CA ALA A 138 14.14 -6.67 1.87
C ALA A 138 14.56 -7.50 3.08
N ALA A 139 13.76 -7.49 4.15
CA ALA A 139 14.02 -8.28 5.34
C ALA A 139 12.76 -8.99 5.80
N PHE A 140 12.89 -10.28 6.13
CA PHE A 140 11.79 -11.06 6.68
C PHE A 140 11.72 -10.89 8.19
N LEU A 141 10.53 -10.47 8.65
CA LEU A 141 10.24 -10.20 10.05
C LEU A 141 9.13 -11.14 10.55
N ASN A 142 9.41 -11.88 11.63
CA ASN A 142 8.40 -12.64 12.35
C ASN A 142 7.67 -11.77 13.39
N SER A 143 6.47 -12.19 13.78
CA SER A 143 5.68 -11.51 14.81
C SER A 143 6.38 -11.35 16.16
N GLY A 144 7.15 -12.36 16.57
CA GLY A 144 7.90 -12.34 17.83
C GLY A 144 9.20 -11.55 17.76
N GLU A 145 9.56 -11.01 16.59
CA GLU A 145 10.82 -10.29 16.39
C GLU A 145 10.64 -8.78 16.50
N SER A 146 11.71 -8.11 16.94
CA SER A 146 11.88 -6.67 16.85
C SER A 146 12.95 -6.36 15.81
N ALA A 147 12.77 -5.28 15.07
CA ALA A 147 13.71 -4.85 14.03
C ALA A 147 14.54 -3.65 14.52
N ILE A 148 15.85 -3.73 14.32
CA ILE A 148 16.82 -2.67 14.61
C ILE A 148 17.63 -2.45 13.35
N VAL A 149 17.69 -1.21 12.87
CA VAL A 149 18.58 -0.84 11.76
C VAL A 149 19.86 -0.28 12.33
N ARG A 150 21.00 -0.84 11.93
CA ARG A 150 22.34 -0.44 12.36
C ARG A 150 23.14 0.01 11.15
N LEU A 151 23.85 1.13 11.28
CA LEU A 151 24.96 1.47 10.41
C LEU A 151 26.25 1.02 11.09
N GLN A 152 27.03 0.17 10.43
CA GLN A 152 28.28 -0.37 10.95
C GLN A 152 29.47 -0.02 10.05
N SER A 153 30.63 0.23 10.65
CA SER A 153 31.93 0.39 9.99
C SER A 153 32.99 -0.27 10.85
N GLU A 154 33.90 -1.04 10.24
CA GLU A 154 34.99 -1.73 10.96
C GLU A 154 34.48 -2.53 12.20
N ASP A 155 33.34 -3.21 12.03
CA ASP A 155 32.63 -3.97 13.08
C ASP A 155 32.14 -3.16 14.30
N ARG A 156 32.13 -1.83 14.20
CA ARG A 156 31.53 -0.93 15.19
C ARG A 156 30.20 -0.39 14.71
N VAL A 157 29.21 -0.32 15.60
CA VAL A 157 27.93 0.35 15.34
C VAL A 157 28.14 1.86 15.44
N ILE A 158 28.02 2.57 14.31
CA ILE A 158 28.12 4.04 14.24
C ILE A 158 26.79 4.68 14.64
N ALA A 159 25.68 4.10 14.20
CA ALA A 159 24.33 4.54 14.51
C ALA A 159 23.40 3.35 14.55
N GLU A 160 22.39 3.41 15.41
CA GLU A 160 21.32 2.42 15.47
C GLU A 160 19.97 3.10 15.72
N THR A 161 18.93 2.52 15.16
CA THR A 161 17.55 2.92 15.47
C THR A 161 16.65 1.69 15.55
N ARG A 162 15.76 1.69 16.55
CA ARG A 162 14.71 0.68 16.67
C ARG A 162 13.56 1.06 15.74
N VAL A 163 13.04 0.06 15.03
CA VAL A 163 11.90 0.24 14.14
C VAL A 163 10.63 -0.09 14.92
N ASN A 164 9.64 0.79 14.86
CA ASN A 164 8.33 0.53 15.44
C ASN A 164 7.61 -0.57 14.64
N VAL A 165 7.25 -1.66 15.32
CA VAL A 165 6.54 -2.81 14.74
C VAL A 165 5.21 -2.97 15.46
N GLU A 166 4.13 -2.69 14.75
CA GLU A 166 2.77 -2.96 15.18
C GLU A 166 2.48 -4.46 15.03
N ARG A 167 1.68 -4.98 15.96
CA ARG A 167 1.33 -6.41 15.99
C ARG A 167 -0.17 -6.54 16.07
N SER A 168 -0.73 -7.33 15.16
CA SER A 168 -2.14 -7.73 15.23
C SER A 168 -2.25 -9.14 15.79
N TYR A 169 -3.01 -9.22 16.88
CA TYR A 169 -3.13 -10.42 17.72
C TYR A 169 -4.33 -11.30 17.34
N GLY A 170 -5.11 -10.92 16.32
CA GLY A 170 -6.27 -11.69 15.81
C GLY A 170 -5.96 -12.50 14.55
N MET A 171 -6.93 -13.33 14.10
CA MET A 171 -6.98 -13.66 12.67
C MET A 171 -7.15 -12.32 11.95
N SER A 172 -6.17 -11.93 11.14
CA SER A 172 -6.25 -10.65 10.44
C SER A 172 -7.31 -10.77 9.33
N ASP A 173 -8.52 -10.41 9.72
CA ASP A 173 -9.65 -10.03 8.91
C ASP A 173 -9.37 -8.67 8.22
N GLN A 174 -8.12 -8.36 7.91
CA GLN A 174 -7.72 -7.14 7.20
C GLN A 174 -7.03 -7.49 5.89
N LEU A 175 -7.25 -6.70 4.86
CA LEU A 175 -6.50 -6.78 3.61
C LEU A 175 -5.64 -5.53 3.47
N GLU A 176 -4.33 -5.69 3.36
CA GLU A 176 -3.40 -4.57 3.21
C GLU A 176 -3.34 -4.16 1.75
N ILE A 177 -3.77 -2.92 1.47
CA ILE A 177 -3.89 -2.40 0.10
C ILE A 177 -2.94 -1.22 -0.06
N ALA A 178 -1.94 -1.32 -0.94
CA ALA A 178 -1.16 -0.14 -1.31
C ALA A 178 -1.91 0.64 -2.38
N VAL A 179 -2.12 1.94 -2.16
CA VAL A 179 -2.75 2.86 -3.13
C VAL A 179 -1.68 3.82 -3.63
N VAL A 180 -1.23 3.62 -4.87
CA VAL A 180 -0.23 4.49 -5.51
C VAL A 180 -0.95 5.71 -6.05
N ASP A 181 -0.91 6.81 -5.30
CA ASP A 181 -1.65 8.05 -5.59
C ASP A 181 -0.90 9.27 -5.01
N THR A 182 -1.27 10.46 -5.48
CA THR A 182 -0.79 11.74 -4.94
C THR A 182 -1.64 12.24 -3.77
N ASP A 183 -2.84 11.69 -3.57
CA ASP A 183 -3.82 12.21 -2.62
C ASP A 183 -4.55 11.10 -1.86
N SER A 184 -4.72 11.30 -0.55
CA SER A 184 -5.43 10.40 0.35
C SER A 184 -6.95 10.48 0.26
N THR A 185 -7.51 11.43 -0.50
CA THR A 185 -8.97 11.50 -0.68
C THR A 185 -9.57 10.29 -1.40
N THR A 186 -8.77 9.52 -2.15
CA THR A 186 -9.16 8.24 -2.76
C THR A 186 -9.49 7.15 -1.74
N LEU A 187 -8.99 7.28 -0.52
CA LEU A 187 -9.08 6.24 0.51
C LEU A 187 -10.50 6.04 1.04
N ASN A 188 -11.33 7.10 1.07
CA ASN A 188 -12.64 7.06 1.74
C ASN A 188 -13.53 5.89 1.29
N ASN A 189 -13.48 5.54 0.01
CA ASN A 189 -14.32 4.47 -0.54
C ASN A 189 -13.69 3.07 -0.39
N ILE A 190 -12.37 3.00 -0.26
CA ILE A 190 -11.64 1.74 -0.08
C ILE A 190 -11.64 1.35 1.41
N SER A 191 -11.41 2.29 2.33
CA SER A 191 -11.34 2.04 3.78
C SER A 191 -12.65 1.52 4.39
N SER A 192 -13.77 1.74 3.72
CA SER A 192 -15.10 1.29 4.15
C SER A 192 -15.57 0.03 3.44
N ALA A 193 -14.70 -0.63 2.65
CA ALA A 193 -15.03 -1.87 1.96
C ALA A 193 -14.95 -3.06 2.94
N GLU A 194 -16.12 -3.60 3.28
CA GLU A 194 -16.27 -4.88 3.97
C GLU A 194 -16.32 -6.01 2.93
N ILE A 195 -15.21 -6.69 2.76
CA ILE A 195 -15.05 -7.77 1.79
C ILE A 195 -15.55 -9.07 2.41
N ILE A 196 -16.83 -9.31 2.21
CA ILE A 196 -17.50 -10.53 2.67
C ILE A 196 -17.30 -11.62 1.61
N ARG A 197 -16.79 -12.80 2.01
CA ARG A 197 -16.90 -14.03 1.21
C ARG A 197 -18.34 -14.56 1.21
N ALA A 198 -19.27 -13.76 0.69
CA ALA A 198 -20.69 -14.08 0.69
C ALA A 198 -21.00 -15.02 -0.49
N SER A 199 -21.39 -16.26 -0.18
CA SER A 199 -21.77 -17.27 -1.19
C SER A 199 -23.01 -16.93 -2.03
N ASN A 200 -23.70 -15.82 -1.75
CA ASN A 200 -24.98 -15.43 -2.34
C ASN A 200 -24.93 -14.11 -3.14
N ARG A 201 -23.76 -13.45 -3.23
CA ARG A 201 -23.56 -12.30 -4.11
C ARG A 201 -22.62 -12.73 -5.24
N THR A 202 -23.06 -12.56 -6.47
CA THR A 202 -22.16 -12.70 -7.64
C THR A 202 -21.47 -11.35 -7.83
N PRO A 203 -20.12 -11.27 -7.79
CA PRO A 203 -19.41 -10.01 -7.99
C PRO A 203 -19.80 -9.36 -9.31
N PHE A 204 -19.91 -8.03 -9.32
CA PHE A 204 -20.26 -7.23 -10.50
C PHE A 204 -21.64 -7.55 -11.10
N LYS A 205 -22.52 -8.25 -10.37
CA LYS A 205 -23.91 -8.48 -10.79
C LYS A 205 -24.86 -7.93 -9.74
N SER A 206 -25.97 -7.38 -10.21
CA SER A 206 -27.04 -6.94 -9.33
C SER A 206 -27.46 -8.11 -8.44
N ALA A 207 -27.48 -7.89 -7.12
CA ALA A 207 -28.15 -8.84 -6.23
C ALA A 207 -29.61 -8.82 -6.64
N SER A 208 -30.11 -9.87 -7.32
CA SER A 208 -31.53 -10.00 -7.59
C SER A 208 -32.24 -9.74 -6.27
N ARG A 209 -32.95 -8.59 -6.16
CA ARG A 209 -33.87 -8.37 -5.04
C ARG A 209 -34.76 -9.59 -5.08
N VAL A 210 -34.63 -10.46 -4.09
CA VAL A 210 -35.59 -11.53 -3.85
C VAL A 210 -36.87 -10.80 -3.49
N GLY A 211 -37.63 -10.42 -4.50
CA GLY A 211 -39.05 -10.09 -4.42
C GLY A 211 -39.79 -11.41 -4.22
N GLY A 212 -39.51 -12.05 -3.09
CA GLY A 212 -40.24 -13.18 -2.57
C GLY A 212 -40.71 -12.75 -1.20
N GLN A 213 -41.97 -12.34 -1.13
CA GLN A 213 -42.76 -12.31 0.09
C GLN A 213 -42.33 -13.51 0.96
N LEU A 214 -41.85 -13.26 2.19
CA LEU A 214 -41.82 -14.32 3.20
C LEU A 214 -43.23 -14.93 3.22
N PRO A 215 -43.41 -16.25 3.08
CA PRO A 215 -44.73 -16.83 3.20
C PRO A 215 -45.25 -16.42 4.57
N GLN A 216 -46.35 -15.67 4.62
CA GLN A 216 -47.07 -15.50 5.87
C GLN A 216 -47.40 -16.90 6.38
N PRO A 217 -47.14 -17.20 7.67
CA PRO A 217 -47.52 -18.49 8.22
C PRO A 217 -49.04 -18.62 8.11
N ASP A 218 -49.46 -19.68 7.42
CA ASP A 218 -50.85 -20.04 7.23
C ASP A 218 -51.53 -20.18 8.61
N PRO A 219 -52.57 -19.41 8.96
CA PRO A 219 -53.15 -19.40 10.30
C PRO A 219 -53.80 -20.72 10.74
N GLN A 220 -53.81 -21.75 9.88
CA GLN A 220 -54.54 -23.00 10.12
C GLN A 220 -53.68 -24.25 10.36
N ALA A 221 -52.35 -24.15 10.40
CA ALA A 221 -51.50 -25.29 10.75
C ALA A 221 -51.19 -25.35 12.26
N ALA A 222 -52.23 -25.32 13.10
CA ALA A 222 -52.09 -25.62 14.52
C ALA A 222 -52.20 -27.13 14.76
N ILE A 223 -51.07 -27.84 14.78
CA ILE A 223 -51.03 -29.22 15.25
C ILE A 223 -51.10 -29.20 16.78
N THR A 224 -52.24 -29.62 17.31
CA THR A 224 -52.49 -29.79 18.75
C THR A 224 -51.67 -30.97 19.29
N ILE A 225 -50.80 -30.73 20.28
CA ILE A 225 -50.14 -31.79 21.06
C ILE A 225 -50.89 -31.89 22.40
N PRO A 226 -51.42 -33.07 22.79
CA PRO A 226 -52.10 -33.22 24.07
C PRO A 226 -51.10 -33.34 25.24
N PRO A 227 -51.46 -32.93 26.47
CA PRO A 227 -50.55 -32.98 27.60
C PRO A 227 -50.61 -34.35 28.28
N SER A 228 -49.46 -35.00 28.46
CA SER A 228 -49.30 -35.97 29.56
C SER A 228 -47.85 -36.03 30.03
N SER A 229 -47.68 -35.85 31.34
CA SER A 229 -46.47 -36.10 32.12
C SER A 229 -46.65 -37.45 32.89
N PRO A 230 -45.64 -37.99 33.61
CA PRO A 230 -44.95 -39.25 33.31
C PRO A 230 -45.23 -40.38 34.33
N PRO A 231 -44.53 -41.53 34.24
CA PRO A 231 -44.01 -42.14 35.47
C PRO A 231 -42.51 -42.47 35.43
N ALA A 232 -42.00 -42.77 36.62
CA ALA A 232 -40.60 -42.72 37.05
C ALA A 232 -39.87 -44.08 37.07
N SER A 233 -38.54 -44.00 37.23
CA SER A 233 -37.52 -45.03 37.53
C SER A 233 -37.10 -45.93 36.35
N LEU A 234 -35.81 -46.16 36.03
CA LEU A 234 -34.60 -46.32 36.84
C LEU A 234 -33.38 -45.57 36.27
N GLN A 235 -32.55 -45.06 37.17
CA GLN A 235 -31.32 -44.30 36.92
C GLN A 235 -30.19 -45.20 36.37
N GLY A 236 -29.64 -44.82 35.22
CA GLY A 236 -28.26 -45.15 34.81
C GLY A 236 -27.34 -43.96 35.12
N PRO A 237 -26.03 -44.17 35.34
CA PRO A 237 -25.14 -43.11 35.83
C PRO A 237 -25.08 -41.94 34.85
N GLN A 238 -25.37 -40.75 35.40
CA GLN A 238 -25.35 -39.47 34.72
C GLN A 238 -23.94 -39.12 34.24
N ASN A 239 -23.64 -39.34 32.96
CA ASN A 239 -22.57 -38.60 32.31
C ASN A 239 -23.10 -37.22 31.95
N ARG A 240 -22.79 -36.22 32.81
CA ARG A 240 -22.82 -34.79 32.48
C ARG A 240 -21.87 -34.52 31.30
N ARG A 241 -22.30 -34.79 30.07
CA ARG A 241 -21.77 -34.08 28.91
C ARG A 241 -22.60 -32.82 28.78
N GLY A 242 -22.11 -31.76 29.40
CA GLY A 242 -22.51 -30.41 29.06
C GLY A 242 -22.51 -30.27 27.54
N LYS A 243 -23.63 -29.76 27.03
CA LYS A 243 -23.79 -29.32 25.66
C LYS A 243 -22.79 -28.17 25.47
N PHE A 244 -21.55 -28.49 25.12
CA PHE A 244 -20.61 -27.50 24.59
C PHE A 244 -21.18 -27.11 23.22
N GLY A 245 -22.03 -26.07 23.22
CA GLY A 245 -22.24 -25.29 22.02
C GLY A 245 -20.87 -24.74 21.63
N GLY A 246 -20.29 -25.30 20.57
CA GLY A 246 -19.07 -24.76 19.99
C GLY A 246 -19.31 -23.31 19.56
N PRO A 247 -18.30 -22.43 19.65
CA PRO A 247 -18.44 -21.07 19.16
C PRO A 247 -18.75 -21.15 17.66
N GLY A 248 -19.84 -20.51 17.24
CA GLY A 248 -20.14 -20.36 15.83
C GLY A 248 -19.02 -19.59 15.16
N PHE A 249 -18.24 -20.25 14.31
CA PHE A 249 -17.33 -19.57 13.41
C PHE A 249 -18.18 -18.78 12.41
N GLY A 250 -18.41 -17.50 12.72
CA GLY A 250 -18.94 -16.54 11.76
C GLY A 250 -18.05 -16.51 10.51
N ARG A 251 -18.65 -16.16 9.37
CA ARG A 251 -17.89 -15.98 8.12
C ARG A 251 -16.82 -14.90 8.33
N PRO A 252 -15.55 -15.11 7.91
CA PRO A 252 -14.55 -14.05 8.02
C PRO A 252 -14.96 -12.89 7.10
N ILE A 253 -15.13 -11.71 7.68
CA ILE A 253 -15.36 -10.46 6.97
C ILE A 253 -13.99 -9.80 6.87
N PHE A 254 -13.47 -9.57 5.67
CA PHE A 254 -12.18 -8.89 5.53
C PHE A 254 -12.39 -7.38 5.36
N LEU A 255 -11.69 -6.55 6.12
CA LEU A 255 -11.71 -5.10 6.05
C LEU A 255 -10.51 -4.61 5.24
N ALA A 256 -10.75 -3.89 4.16
CA ALA A 256 -9.66 -3.28 3.39
C ALA A 256 -8.98 -2.17 4.21
N HIS A 257 -7.66 -2.25 4.35
CA HIS A 257 -6.81 -1.27 5.01
C HIS A 257 -5.91 -0.63 3.95
N PRO A 258 -6.38 0.45 3.31
CA PRO A 258 -5.61 1.09 2.26
C PRO A 258 -4.58 2.07 2.83
N THR A 259 -3.37 2.03 2.30
CA THR A 259 -2.32 3.01 2.60
C THR A 259 -1.83 3.67 1.32
N VAL A 260 -1.84 5.00 1.30
CA VAL A 260 -1.32 5.75 0.14
C VAL A 260 0.20 5.76 0.17
N ILE A 261 0.80 5.48 -0.98
CA ILE A 261 2.24 5.53 -1.19
C ILE A 261 2.56 6.32 -2.45
N ALA A 262 3.70 7.01 -2.46
CA ALA A 262 4.23 7.59 -3.68
C ALA A 262 4.67 6.50 -4.65
N ALA A 263 4.70 6.79 -5.95
CA ALA A 263 5.17 5.84 -6.95
C ALA A 263 6.62 5.41 -6.65
N GLU A 264 7.52 6.33 -6.29
CA GLU A 264 8.90 6.00 -5.92
C GLU A 264 9.04 5.05 -4.73
N ASP A 265 7.98 4.87 -3.93
CA ASP A 265 7.91 3.95 -2.80
C ASP A 265 7.39 2.55 -3.20
N LEU A 266 7.22 2.26 -4.49
CA LEU A 266 7.04 0.88 -4.94
C LEU A 266 8.36 0.10 -4.75
N PRO A 267 8.35 -1.07 -4.07
CA PRO A 267 9.56 -1.84 -3.85
C PRO A 267 10.27 -2.25 -5.14
N ARG A 268 11.60 -2.35 -5.06
CA ARG A 268 12.47 -2.80 -6.17
C ARG A 268 12.62 -4.30 -6.24
N GLU A 269 12.23 -5.00 -5.17
CA GLU A 269 12.24 -6.46 -5.09
C GLU A 269 10.82 -6.99 -4.95
N PHE A 270 10.45 -7.97 -5.76
CA PHE A 270 9.09 -8.52 -5.78
C PHE A 270 8.68 -9.11 -4.41
N ILE A 271 9.66 -9.63 -3.66
CA ILE A 271 9.43 -10.26 -2.36
C ILE A 271 9.01 -9.23 -1.30
N SER A 272 9.39 -7.97 -1.45
CA SER A 272 9.00 -6.90 -0.52
C SER A 272 7.53 -6.49 -0.62
N TYR A 273 6.77 -7.04 -1.57
CA TYR A 273 5.32 -6.88 -1.66
C TYR A 273 4.56 -7.94 -0.86
N ASP A 274 5.23 -8.82 -0.12
CA ASP A 274 4.61 -9.93 0.62
C ASP A 274 3.60 -9.49 1.69
N GLN A 275 3.77 -8.27 2.22
CA GLN A 275 2.80 -7.65 3.14
C GLN A 275 1.51 -7.18 2.47
N LEU A 276 1.47 -7.08 1.14
CA LEU A 276 0.35 -6.52 0.41
C LEU A 276 -0.55 -7.61 -0.16
N ASP A 277 -1.86 -7.40 -0.02
CA ASP A 277 -2.90 -8.22 -0.61
C ASP A 277 -3.33 -7.69 -1.99
N ALA A 278 -3.25 -6.37 -2.19
CA ALA A 278 -3.45 -5.73 -3.50
C ALA A 278 -2.62 -4.44 -3.66
N VAL A 279 -2.35 -4.07 -4.91
CA VAL A 279 -1.81 -2.76 -5.29
C VAL A 279 -2.84 -2.06 -6.19
N VAL A 280 -3.22 -0.84 -5.85
CA VAL A 280 -4.10 0.02 -6.63
C VAL A 280 -3.28 1.14 -7.24
N ILE A 281 -3.31 1.29 -8.57
CA ILE A 281 -2.72 2.42 -9.28
C ILE A 281 -3.81 3.48 -9.50
N GLY A 282 -3.71 4.53 -8.70
CA GLY A 282 -4.56 5.72 -8.74
C GLY A 282 -3.96 6.82 -9.62
N ASP A 283 -4.03 8.05 -9.14
CA ASP A 283 -3.53 9.26 -9.82
C ASP A 283 -2.13 9.64 -9.32
N ALA A 284 -1.13 8.87 -9.76
CA ALA A 284 0.28 9.12 -9.46
C ALA A 284 1.13 9.18 -10.74
N PRO A 285 2.15 10.06 -10.80
CA PRO A 285 3.09 10.08 -11.91
C PRO A 285 3.94 8.80 -11.90
N LEU A 286 3.85 8.00 -12.97
CA LEU A 286 4.59 6.74 -13.05
C LEU A 286 5.86 6.85 -13.90
N ASN A 287 6.04 7.97 -14.59
CA ASN A 287 7.23 8.25 -15.41
C ASN A 287 8.55 8.31 -14.61
N GLN A 288 8.50 8.41 -13.28
CA GLN A 288 9.68 8.42 -12.40
C GLN A 288 10.08 7.01 -11.93
N LEU A 289 9.26 5.99 -12.20
CA LEU A 289 9.56 4.63 -11.80
C LEU A 289 10.74 4.05 -12.60
N VAL A 290 11.63 3.37 -11.90
CA VAL A 290 12.73 2.63 -12.52
C VAL A 290 12.27 1.25 -12.99
N GLU A 291 13.01 0.66 -13.94
CA GLU A 291 12.65 -0.64 -14.52
C GLU A 291 12.59 -1.76 -13.46
N GLU A 292 13.44 -1.71 -12.44
CA GLU A 292 13.42 -2.67 -11.33
C GLU A 292 12.09 -2.65 -10.57
N GLN A 293 11.52 -1.47 -10.31
CA GLN A 293 10.23 -1.34 -9.62
C GLN A 293 9.09 -1.88 -10.48
N ALA A 294 9.06 -1.50 -11.76
CA ALA A 294 8.04 -1.99 -12.69
C ALA A 294 8.14 -3.52 -12.87
N ARG A 295 9.35 -4.06 -12.94
CA ARG A 295 9.61 -5.51 -13.01
C ARG A 295 9.19 -6.21 -11.72
N ALA A 296 9.53 -5.66 -10.55
CA ALA A 296 9.16 -6.21 -9.25
C ALA A 296 7.64 -6.31 -9.11
N LEU A 297 6.91 -5.26 -9.47
CA LEU A 297 5.45 -5.26 -9.47
C LEU A 297 4.89 -6.34 -10.42
N ARG A 298 5.39 -6.43 -11.66
CA ARG A 298 4.98 -7.51 -12.59
C ARG A 298 5.24 -8.89 -12.00
N LEU A 299 6.42 -9.13 -11.43
CA LEU A 299 6.76 -10.43 -10.83
C LEU A 299 5.85 -10.75 -9.64
N TRP A 300 5.54 -9.77 -8.80
CA TRP A 300 4.62 -9.96 -7.69
C TRP A 300 3.21 -10.30 -8.17
N VAL A 301 2.66 -9.59 -9.16
CA VAL A 301 1.37 -9.95 -9.78
C VAL A 301 1.45 -11.37 -10.35
N ALA A 302 2.50 -11.70 -11.12
CA ALA A 302 2.69 -13.05 -11.67
C ALA A 302 2.75 -14.14 -10.59
N SER A 303 3.18 -13.80 -9.37
CA SER A 303 3.26 -14.72 -8.23
C SER A 303 1.92 -14.91 -7.48
N GLY A 304 0.86 -14.20 -7.87
CA GLY A 304 -0.45 -14.26 -7.22
C GLY A 304 -0.90 -12.96 -6.54
N GLY A 305 -0.28 -11.82 -6.85
CA GLY A 305 -0.74 -10.51 -6.41
C GLY A 305 -1.95 -10.00 -7.22
N LEU A 306 -2.75 -9.12 -6.61
CA LEU A 306 -3.82 -8.38 -7.30
C LEU A 306 -3.36 -6.96 -7.63
N LEU A 307 -3.39 -6.60 -8.90
CA LEU A 307 -3.19 -5.23 -9.37
C LEU A 307 -4.53 -4.65 -9.86
N VAL A 308 -4.92 -3.49 -9.33
CA VAL A 308 -6.09 -2.73 -9.79
C VAL A 308 -5.62 -1.41 -10.38
N VAL A 309 -5.99 -1.08 -11.61
CA VAL A 309 -5.66 0.20 -12.26
C VAL A 309 -6.93 0.99 -12.49
N THR A 310 -6.93 2.25 -12.08
CA THR A 310 -8.11 3.12 -12.14
C THR A 310 -8.11 4.02 -13.38
N GLY A 311 -9.25 4.67 -13.65
CA GLY A 311 -9.41 5.65 -14.71
C GLY A 311 -8.65 6.96 -14.50
N ALA A 312 -7.97 7.10 -13.35
CA ALA A 312 -7.12 8.23 -13.04
C ALA A 312 -5.63 7.96 -13.35
N ALA A 313 -5.27 6.73 -13.72
CA ALA A 313 -3.88 6.34 -13.88
C ALA A 313 -3.16 7.10 -15.01
N ASP A 314 -1.88 7.40 -14.79
CA ASP A 314 -0.97 7.97 -15.78
C ASP A 314 -0.71 6.96 -16.91
N VAL A 315 -1.55 7.02 -17.96
CA VAL A 315 -1.47 6.12 -19.12
C VAL A 315 -0.09 6.20 -19.78
N ALA A 316 0.45 7.40 -19.96
CA ALA A 316 1.76 7.59 -20.59
C ALA A 316 2.88 6.94 -19.76
N GLY A 317 2.83 7.11 -18.44
CA GLY A 317 3.71 6.43 -17.50
C GLY A 317 3.59 4.91 -17.57
N LEU A 318 2.36 4.36 -17.55
CA LEU A 318 2.09 2.92 -17.68
C LEU A 318 2.71 2.31 -18.95
N ARG A 319 2.65 3.03 -20.08
CA ARG A 319 3.31 2.60 -21.34
C ARG A 319 4.81 2.62 -21.21
N THR A 320 5.36 3.72 -20.70
CA THR A 320 6.81 3.97 -20.58
C THR A 320 7.49 2.87 -19.76
N ILE A 321 6.88 2.46 -18.65
CA ILE A 321 7.44 1.44 -17.74
C ILE A 321 7.04 0.00 -18.10
N GLY A 322 6.28 -0.17 -19.19
CA GLY A 322 5.82 -1.46 -19.70
C GLY A 322 4.75 -2.16 -18.87
N LEU A 323 4.07 -1.47 -17.94
CA LEU A 323 2.92 -2.03 -17.20
C LEU A 323 1.66 -2.12 -18.07
N GLU A 324 1.54 -1.32 -19.12
CA GLU A 324 0.42 -1.43 -20.07
C GLU A 324 0.30 -2.85 -20.64
N SER A 325 1.41 -3.58 -20.82
CA SER A 325 1.41 -4.94 -21.38
C SER A 325 0.54 -5.94 -20.60
N ILE A 326 0.49 -5.80 -19.27
CA ILE A 326 -0.25 -6.71 -18.39
C ILE A 326 -1.70 -6.28 -18.14
N LEU A 327 -2.08 -5.06 -18.54
CA LEU A 327 -3.45 -4.57 -18.37
C LEU A 327 -4.46 -5.35 -19.21
N PRO A 328 -5.71 -5.54 -18.73
CA PRO A 328 -6.79 -6.15 -19.49
C PRO A 328 -7.28 -5.30 -20.67
N VAL A 329 -6.88 -4.03 -20.73
CA VAL A 329 -7.37 -3.07 -21.73
C VAL A 329 -6.22 -2.32 -22.39
N GLU A 330 -6.49 -1.82 -23.59
CA GLU A 330 -5.75 -0.73 -24.21
C GLU A 330 -6.39 0.59 -23.75
N ALA A 331 -5.75 1.29 -22.81
CA ALA A 331 -6.23 2.59 -22.34
C ALA A 331 -6.09 3.64 -23.46
N GLN A 332 -7.11 4.48 -23.60
CA GLN A 332 -7.20 5.51 -24.64
C GLN A 332 -7.25 6.91 -24.01
N ALA A 333 -8.40 7.59 -24.06
CA ALA A 333 -8.54 8.98 -23.66
C ALA A 333 -9.54 9.13 -22.51
N THR A 334 -9.39 10.18 -21.73
CA THR A 334 -10.40 10.55 -20.73
C THR A 334 -11.51 11.35 -21.39
N THR A 335 -12.75 10.93 -21.15
CA THR A 335 -13.95 11.61 -21.60
C THR A 335 -14.86 11.92 -20.44
N THR A 336 -15.80 12.83 -20.65
CA THR A 336 -16.78 13.22 -19.64
C THR A 336 -18.18 12.82 -20.10
N ILE A 337 -18.88 12.01 -19.31
CA ILE A 337 -20.19 11.43 -19.66
C ILE A 337 -21.26 11.81 -18.65
N ALA A 338 -22.52 11.78 -19.07
CA ALA A 338 -23.65 12.15 -18.21
C ALA A 338 -24.03 11.05 -17.20
N SER A 339 -23.90 9.78 -17.58
CA SER A 339 -24.28 8.63 -16.74
C SER A 339 -23.52 7.36 -17.13
N LEU A 340 -23.54 6.38 -16.23
CA LEU A 340 -23.02 5.01 -16.42
C LEU A 340 -24.13 4.00 -16.04
N PRO A 341 -25.13 3.79 -16.90
CA PRO A 341 -26.26 2.92 -16.60
C PRO A 341 -25.84 1.49 -16.26
N GLU A 342 -24.80 0.97 -16.91
CA GLU A 342 -24.26 -0.38 -16.69
C GLU A 342 -23.74 -0.55 -15.26
N LEU A 343 -23.14 0.50 -14.69
CA LEU A 343 -22.70 0.49 -13.30
C LEU A 343 -23.87 0.71 -12.34
N SER A 344 -24.81 1.58 -12.71
CA SER A 344 -26.00 1.88 -11.90
C SER A 344 -26.97 0.71 -11.79
N GLU A 345 -27.01 -0.18 -12.79
CA GLU A 345 -27.79 -1.43 -12.74
C GLU A 345 -27.27 -2.38 -11.65
N VAL A 346 -25.95 -2.41 -11.45
CA VAL A 346 -25.29 -3.31 -10.49
C VAL A 346 -25.32 -2.74 -9.08
N TYR A 347 -24.96 -1.46 -8.93
CA TYR A 347 -24.68 -0.85 -7.62
C TYR A 347 -25.67 0.25 -7.21
N GLY A 348 -26.58 0.67 -8.11
CA GLY A 348 -27.51 1.77 -7.91
C GLY A 348 -27.04 3.10 -8.50
N SER A 349 -27.94 4.07 -8.54
CA SER A 349 -27.68 5.40 -9.11
C SER A 349 -26.62 6.18 -8.31
N PHE A 350 -25.93 7.10 -8.99
CA PHE A 350 -25.06 8.07 -8.35
C PHE A 350 -25.87 9.07 -7.51
N ASP A 351 -25.26 9.57 -6.43
CA ASP A 351 -25.90 10.51 -5.50
C ASP A 351 -25.95 11.95 -6.05
N SER A 352 -25.21 12.23 -7.13
CA SER A 352 -25.20 13.49 -7.85
C SER A 352 -25.38 13.27 -9.35
N THR A 353 -25.89 14.29 -10.04
CA THR A 353 -26.08 14.32 -11.51
C THR A 353 -24.91 14.99 -12.24
N ASP A 354 -23.83 15.31 -11.52
CA ASP A 354 -22.58 15.81 -12.11
C ASP A 354 -22.05 14.85 -13.16
N ARG A 355 -21.32 15.39 -14.14
CA ARG A 355 -20.76 14.55 -15.20
C ARG A 355 -19.60 13.71 -14.67
N LEU A 356 -19.54 12.45 -15.09
CA LEU A 356 -18.51 11.49 -14.72
C LEU A 356 -17.30 11.61 -15.63
N SER A 357 -16.10 11.59 -15.05
CA SER A 357 -14.84 11.40 -15.78
C SER A 357 -14.58 9.90 -15.96
N LEU A 358 -14.48 9.47 -17.22
CA LEU A 358 -14.29 8.07 -17.61
C LEU A 358 -13.10 7.95 -18.57
N MET A 359 -12.15 7.08 -18.25
CA MET A 359 -11.12 6.68 -19.21
C MET A 359 -11.69 5.66 -20.19
N THR A 360 -11.75 6.02 -21.47
CA THR A 360 -12.10 5.07 -22.52
C THR A 360 -10.97 4.06 -22.71
N ALA A 361 -11.34 2.83 -23.03
CA ALA A 361 -10.40 1.77 -23.28
C ALA A 361 -11.03 0.74 -24.23
N ARG A 362 -10.21 -0.15 -24.79
CA ARG A 362 -10.69 -1.35 -25.51
C ARG A 362 -10.22 -2.60 -24.81
N LEU A 363 -11.07 -3.62 -24.75
CA LEU A 363 -10.71 -4.90 -24.17
C LEU A 363 -9.62 -5.58 -25.02
N LYS A 364 -8.61 -6.18 -24.37
CA LYS A 364 -7.64 -7.04 -25.04
C LYS A 364 -8.19 -8.45 -25.23
N LEU A 365 -7.66 -9.17 -26.22
CA LEU A 365 -8.17 -10.49 -26.65
C LEU A 365 -8.22 -11.54 -25.52
N ASP A 366 -7.32 -11.46 -24.54
CA ASP A 366 -7.18 -12.39 -23.41
C ASP A 366 -7.74 -11.84 -22.09
N ALA A 367 -8.62 -10.84 -22.18
CA ALA A 367 -9.27 -10.19 -21.05
C ALA A 367 -10.80 -10.35 -21.12
N HIS A 368 -11.46 -10.10 -19.99
CA HIS A 368 -12.91 -10.19 -19.85
C HIS A 368 -13.46 -8.85 -19.33
N ALA A 369 -14.52 -8.34 -19.97
CA ALA A 369 -15.31 -7.26 -19.41
C ALA A 369 -16.22 -7.83 -18.29
N LEU A 370 -16.08 -7.30 -17.08
CA LEU A 370 -16.93 -7.64 -15.93
C LEU A 370 -18.15 -6.73 -15.85
N VAL A 371 -17.99 -5.46 -16.26
CA VAL A 371 -19.07 -4.47 -16.40
C VAL A 371 -18.81 -3.66 -17.68
N GLY A 372 -19.86 -3.40 -18.45
CA GLY A 372 -19.77 -2.73 -19.75
C GLY A 372 -19.59 -3.72 -20.92
N ALA A 373 -19.54 -3.17 -22.13
CA ALA A 373 -19.34 -3.94 -23.35
C ALA A 373 -17.84 -4.03 -23.72
N ASP A 374 -17.46 -4.96 -24.60
CA ASP A 374 -16.05 -5.18 -24.98
C ASP A 374 -15.39 -3.97 -25.67
N ASP A 375 -16.19 -3.18 -26.40
CA ASP A 375 -15.76 -1.95 -27.07
C ASP A 375 -15.68 -0.74 -26.11
N ARG A 376 -16.29 -0.87 -24.92
CA ARG A 376 -16.29 0.15 -23.87
C ARG A 376 -16.36 -0.49 -22.48
N PRO A 377 -15.31 -1.20 -22.04
CA PRO A 377 -15.30 -1.84 -20.74
C PRO A 377 -15.25 -0.79 -19.63
N ILE A 378 -16.12 -0.94 -18.62
CA ILE A 378 -16.10 -0.11 -17.41
C ILE A 378 -15.27 -0.80 -16.34
N VAL A 379 -15.45 -2.11 -16.18
CA VAL A 379 -14.58 -2.96 -15.35
C VAL A 379 -14.11 -4.11 -16.23
N ALA A 380 -12.80 -4.35 -16.26
CA ALA A 380 -12.21 -5.45 -17.01
C ALA A 380 -11.17 -6.20 -16.17
N GLU A 381 -10.93 -7.45 -16.53
CA GLU A 381 -10.05 -8.35 -15.80
C GLU A 381 -9.23 -9.22 -16.75
N LYS A 382 -7.97 -9.46 -16.36
CA LYS A 382 -7.05 -10.35 -17.06
C LYS A 382 -6.18 -11.07 -16.05
N SER A 383 -6.01 -12.37 -16.24
CA SER A 383 -5.03 -13.15 -15.46
C SER A 383 -3.62 -12.84 -15.94
N TYR A 384 -2.66 -12.76 -15.01
CA TYR A 384 -1.25 -12.59 -15.32
C TYR A 384 -0.42 -13.45 -14.37
N GLY A 385 0.23 -14.49 -14.92
CA GLY A 385 0.80 -15.57 -14.12
C GLY A 385 -0.27 -16.23 -13.24
N SER A 386 0.00 -16.34 -11.94
CA SER A 386 -0.96 -16.83 -10.92
C SER A 386 -1.80 -15.71 -10.31
N GLY A 387 -1.58 -14.45 -10.68
CA GLY A 387 -2.32 -13.30 -10.15
C GLY A 387 -3.29 -12.70 -11.17
N LEU A 388 -3.74 -11.50 -10.83
CA LEU A 388 -4.87 -10.88 -11.50
C LEU A 388 -4.63 -9.38 -11.69
N VAL A 389 -5.00 -8.88 -12.86
CA VAL A 389 -4.98 -7.47 -13.18
C VAL A 389 -6.40 -7.03 -13.50
N ARG A 390 -6.89 -6.05 -12.75
CA ARG A 390 -8.19 -5.41 -12.96
C ARG A 390 -8.03 -3.98 -13.40
N PHE A 391 -8.94 -3.56 -14.24
CA PHE A 391 -9.08 -2.19 -14.68
C PHE A 391 -10.47 -1.68 -14.33
N VAL A 392 -10.56 -0.46 -13.79
CA VAL A 392 -11.81 0.27 -13.63
C VAL A 392 -11.68 1.61 -14.31
N ALA A 393 -12.56 1.91 -15.26
CA ALA A 393 -12.49 3.09 -16.12
C ALA A 393 -12.76 4.42 -15.39
N ILE A 394 -13.20 4.37 -14.14
CA ILE A 394 -13.65 5.53 -13.36
C ILE A 394 -12.47 6.19 -12.65
N ASN A 395 -12.44 7.53 -12.62
CA ASN A 395 -11.55 8.27 -11.74
C ASN A 395 -12.15 8.37 -10.32
N PRO A 396 -11.56 7.73 -9.29
CA PRO A 396 -12.16 7.66 -7.97
C PRO A 396 -12.09 8.98 -7.17
N ARG A 397 -11.31 9.97 -7.63
CA ARG A 397 -11.10 11.26 -6.94
C ARG A 397 -12.20 12.28 -7.21
N LEU A 398 -12.95 12.09 -8.28
CA LEU A 398 -13.87 13.11 -8.79
C LEU A 398 -15.33 12.77 -8.42
N ASN A 399 -16.10 13.82 -8.12
CA ASN A 399 -17.55 13.70 -8.10
C ASN A 399 -18.07 13.41 -9.52
N PRO A 400 -19.19 12.67 -9.65
CA PRO A 400 -20.08 12.21 -8.58
C PRO A 400 -19.64 10.89 -7.92
N TYR A 401 -18.56 10.24 -8.38
CA TYR A 401 -18.11 8.95 -7.83
C TYR A 401 -17.58 9.07 -6.40
N ARG A 402 -16.77 10.10 -6.11
CA ARG A 402 -16.15 10.27 -4.79
C ARG A 402 -17.17 10.30 -3.66
N SER A 403 -18.31 10.95 -3.87
CA SER A 403 -19.41 11.04 -2.89
C SER A 403 -20.44 9.91 -2.98
N TRP A 404 -20.24 8.94 -3.87
CA TRP A 404 -21.24 7.90 -4.14
C TRP A 404 -21.24 6.80 -3.08
N THR A 405 -22.38 6.65 -2.41
CA THR A 405 -22.55 5.76 -1.27
C THR A 405 -22.33 4.28 -1.62
N ALA A 406 -22.55 3.87 -2.87
CA ALA A 406 -22.33 2.50 -3.32
C ALA A 406 -20.91 2.24 -3.87
N ALA A 407 -20.00 3.22 -3.82
CA ALA A 407 -18.61 3.02 -4.22
C ALA A 407 -17.91 1.92 -3.40
N LYS A 408 -18.26 1.75 -2.12
CA LYS A 408 -17.75 0.67 -1.25
C LYS A 408 -18.08 -0.73 -1.78
N ASP A 409 -19.25 -0.90 -2.42
CA ASP A 409 -19.69 -2.18 -2.97
C ASP A 409 -18.90 -2.52 -4.23
N LEU A 410 -18.57 -1.53 -5.05
CA LEU A 410 -17.67 -1.70 -6.18
C LEU A 410 -16.26 -2.10 -5.70
N TRP A 411 -15.70 -1.41 -4.70
CA TRP A 411 -14.39 -1.76 -4.15
C TRP A 411 -14.36 -3.14 -3.50
N THR A 412 -15.47 -3.55 -2.87
CA THR A 412 -15.64 -4.90 -2.35
C THR A 412 -15.48 -5.94 -3.46
N ASP A 413 -16.15 -5.74 -4.60
CA ASP A 413 -16.02 -6.67 -5.73
C ASP A 413 -14.64 -6.60 -6.36
N LEU A 414 -14.05 -5.40 -6.52
CA LEU A 414 -12.71 -5.19 -7.09
C LEU A 414 -11.59 -5.86 -6.27
N LEU A 415 -11.72 -5.92 -4.95
CA LEU A 415 -10.72 -6.50 -4.05
C LEU A 415 -11.02 -7.93 -3.62
N LEU A 416 -12.18 -8.48 -3.96
CA LEU A 416 -12.59 -9.83 -3.59
C LEU A 416 -11.55 -10.94 -3.90
N PRO A 417 -10.82 -10.94 -5.03
CA PRO A 417 -9.80 -11.96 -5.31
C PRO A 417 -8.71 -12.03 -4.24
N SER A 418 -8.34 -10.89 -3.64
CA SER A 418 -7.38 -10.86 -2.54
C SER A 418 -7.94 -11.52 -1.28
N ALA A 419 -9.24 -11.34 -1.02
CA ALA A 419 -9.91 -12.08 0.05
C ALA A 419 -9.99 -13.58 -0.26
N GLU A 420 -10.27 -14.01 -1.49
CA GLU A 420 -10.42 -15.42 -1.87
C GLU A 420 -9.09 -16.19 -1.88
N THR A 421 -8.02 -15.56 -2.37
CA THR A 421 -6.66 -16.10 -2.42
C THR A 421 -5.95 -16.12 -1.07
N LYS A 422 -6.59 -15.61 0.00
CA LYS A 422 -6.15 -15.78 1.40
C LYS A 422 -6.48 -17.21 1.89
N PRO A 423 -5.62 -18.20 1.58
CA PRO A 423 -5.14 -19.10 2.63
C PRO A 423 -3.69 -18.81 3.06
N LYS A 424 -3.05 -17.73 2.56
CA LYS A 424 -1.64 -17.39 2.86
C LYS A 424 -1.31 -17.28 4.36
N HIS A 425 -2.31 -17.04 5.21
CA HIS A 425 -2.15 -16.90 6.67
C HIS A 425 -2.93 -17.93 7.50
N THR A 426 -3.48 -18.97 6.87
CA THR A 426 -4.31 -19.98 7.55
C THR A 426 -3.89 -21.40 7.16
N ASN A 427 -2.60 -21.74 7.32
CA ASN A 427 -2.18 -23.15 7.33
C ASN A 427 -1.93 -23.61 8.76
N TRP A 428 -3.02 -23.86 9.48
CA TRP A 428 -3.06 -24.96 10.45
C TRP A 428 -4.25 -25.84 10.08
N ILE A 429 -3.96 -26.98 9.45
CA ILE A 429 -4.58 -28.30 9.64
C ILE A 429 -3.87 -29.28 8.68
N THR A 430 -3.27 -30.31 9.30
CA THR A 430 -2.85 -31.61 8.74
C THR A 430 -1.37 -31.85 8.38
N PHE A 431 -0.49 -31.87 9.38
CA PHE A 431 0.39 -33.05 9.48
C PHE A 431 -0.48 -34.20 10.03
N GLY A 432 -0.85 -35.15 9.17
CA GLY A 432 -1.48 -36.42 9.59
C GLY A 432 -2.91 -36.70 9.15
N ARG A 433 -3.20 -36.74 7.84
CA ARG A 433 -4.16 -37.65 7.21
C ARG A 433 -4.22 -37.42 5.70
N ARG A 434 -4.06 -38.50 4.92
CA ARG A 434 -4.42 -38.56 3.50
C ARG A 434 -5.86 -38.03 3.33
N GLY A 435 -6.02 -36.93 2.60
CA GLY A 435 -7.31 -36.39 2.21
C GLY A 435 -7.14 -35.63 0.90
N ASN A 436 -7.76 -36.15 -0.15
CA ASN A 436 -7.68 -35.71 -1.52
C ASN A 436 -8.58 -34.46 -1.71
N SER A 437 -8.01 -33.27 -1.92
CA SER A 437 -8.75 -32.11 -2.45
C SER A 437 -7.84 -31.22 -3.30
N SER A 438 -8.16 -31.19 -4.59
CA SER A 438 -7.43 -30.63 -5.71
C SER A 438 -7.79 -29.17 -5.99
N SER A 439 -7.53 -28.24 -5.07
CA SER A 439 -7.67 -26.80 -5.34
C SER A 439 -6.37 -26.04 -5.06
N ASN A 440 -5.77 -25.60 -6.17
CA ASN A 440 -4.53 -24.84 -6.38
C ASN A 440 -3.99 -24.04 -5.19
N ARG A 441 -2.74 -24.36 -4.83
CA ARG A 441 -1.93 -23.77 -3.76
C ARG A 441 -0.67 -23.16 -4.37
N TRP A 442 -0.56 -21.84 -4.54
CA TRP A 442 0.74 -21.20 -4.84
C TRP A 442 0.81 -19.78 -4.25
N GLY A 443 1.65 -19.61 -3.24
CA GLY A 443 2.16 -18.31 -2.79
C GLY A 443 3.69 -18.30 -2.87
N VAL A 444 4.31 -17.12 -2.78
CA VAL A 444 5.78 -16.92 -2.89
C VAL A 444 6.56 -17.88 -1.99
N GLN A 445 6.07 -18.11 -0.77
CA GLN A 445 6.66 -19.05 0.18
C GLN A 445 6.66 -20.51 -0.33
N GLY A 446 5.57 -20.96 -0.98
CA GLY A 446 5.49 -22.29 -1.59
C GLY A 446 6.42 -22.45 -2.80
N PHE A 447 6.60 -21.38 -3.59
CA PHE A 447 7.52 -21.37 -4.73
C PHE A 447 8.99 -21.42 -4.29
N LEU A 448 9.37 -20.68 -3.24
CA LEU A 448 10.74 -20.68 -2.71
C LEU A 448 11.12 -22.02 -2.06
N PHE A 449 10.20 -22.65 -1.32
CA PHE A 449 10.46 -23.99 -0.76
C PHE A 449 10.56 -25.06 -1.85
N HIS A 450 9.80 -24.96 -2.94
CA HIS A 450 9.92 -25.91 -4.05
C HIS A 450 11.21 -25.71 -4.86
N LEU A 451 11.68 -24.48 -5.06
CA LEU A 451 12.98 -24.24 -5.71
C LEU A 451 14.17 -24.75 -4.88
N ALA A 452 14.08 -24.70 -3.55
CA ALA A 452 15.11 -25.26 -2.67
C ALA A 452 15.10 -26.81 -2.64
N GLU A 453 13.95 -27.43 -2.94
CA GLU A 453 13.78 -28.90 -2.96
C GLU A 453 13.89 -29.52 -4.37
N ILE A 454 13.89 -28.72 -5.44
CA ILE A 454 14.23 -29.22 -6.79
C ILE A 454 15.72 -29.56 -6.79
N ALA A 455 16.01 -30.86 -6.65
CA ALA A 455 17.32 -31.39 -6.92
C ALA A 455 17.78 -30.86 -8.29
N PRO A 456 19.02 -30.33 -8.41
CA PRO A 456 19.49 -29.76 -9.66
C PRO A 456 19.33 -30.79 -10.78
N PRO A 457 18.87 -30.38 -11.98
CA PRO A 457 18.71 -31.32 -13.09
C PRO A 457 20.04 -32.02 -13.33
N SER A 458 19.99 -33.34 -13.56
CA SER A 458 21.22 -34.13 -13.65
C SER A 458 22.20 -33.48 -14.64
N PRO A 459 23.51 -33.42 -14.34
CA PRO A 459 24.48 -32.76 -15.20
C PRO A 459 24.46 -33.23 -16.66
N LYS A 460 23.97 -34.47 -16.89
CA LYS A 460 23.77 -35.04 -18.22
C LYS A 460 22.71 -34.31 -19.04
N TYR A 461 21.62 -33.85 -18.42
CA TYR A 461 20.58 -33.08 -19.13
C TYR A 461 21.02 -31.66 -19.45
N VAL A 462 21.81 -31.04 -18.56
CA VAL A 462 22.41 -29.72 -18.82
C VAL A 462 23.42 -29.81 -19.97
N LEU A 463 24.25 -30.86 -19.99
CA LEU A 463 25.19 -31.11 -21.08
C LEU A 463 24.48 -31.37 -22.42
N LEU A 464 23.38 -32.14 -22.39
CA LEU A 464 22.60 -32.46 -23.59
C LEU A 464 21.84 -31.24 -24.12
N PHE A 465 21.38 -30.35 -23.24
CA PHE A 465 20.78 -29.07 -23.61
C PHE A 465 21.82 -28.10 -24.19
N LEU A 466 23.03 -28.04 -23.63
CA LEU A 466 24.12 -27.21 -24.15
C LEU A 466 24.65 -27.72 -25.50
N LEU A 467 24.71 -29.04 -25.70
CA LEU A 467 25.10 -29.65 -26.97
C LEU A 467 24.03 -29.53 -28.07
N ALA A 468 22.76 -29.31 -27.70
CA ALA A 468 21.69 -29.02 -28.65
C ALA A 468 21.60 -27.52 -29.00
N TYR A 469 22.36 -26.67 -28.31
CA TYR A 469 22.35 -25.21 -28.47
C TYR A 469 23.63 -24.64 -29.11
N VAL A 470 24.56 -25.52 -29.51
CA VAL A 470 25.72 -25.25 -30.38
C VAL A 470 25.53 -26.04 -31.65
#